data_AF-A0A9D8WV31-F1
#
_entry.id   AF-A0A9D8WV31-F1
#
_cell.length_a   1.000
_cell.length_b   1.000
_cell.length_c   1.000
_cell.angle_alpha   90.00
_cell.angle_beta   90.00
_cell.angle_gamma   90.00
#
_symmetry.space_group_name_H-M   'P 1'
#
loop_
_entity.id
_entity.type
_entity.pdbx_description
1 polymer ?
#
loop_
_entity_poly.entity_id
_entity_poly.type
_entity_poly.pdbx_seq_one_letter_code
_entity_poly.pdbx_strand_id
1 'polypeptide(L)'
;EFDYIVDAIDTLSPKLALIKGALDRNIPLVSSMGAGAKTDPTKMEICDIAKTHHCPLAHMLRKRLHKIGIRTGFQAVFSPEPVREGAMILCEEQNKKSNTGTISYIPALFGIGCASVVIRGLIGEM
;
A
#
# COMPACT_ATOMS: atom_id res chain seq x y z
N GLU A 1 -22.24 5.09 4.22
CA GLU A 1 -21.96 3.67 4.50
C GLU A 1 -21.15 3.13 3.32
N PHE A 2 -20.16 2.28 3.56
CA PHE A 2 -19.26 1.75 2.53
C PHE A 2 -19.01 0.27 2.78
N ASP A 3 -19.07 -0.55 1.72
CA ASP A 3 -18.85 -1.99 1.82
C ASP A 3 -17.36 -2.37 1.83
N TYR A 4 -16.51 -1.47 1.32
CA TYR A 4 -15.07 -1.69 1.19
C TYR A 4 -14.31 -0.37 1.29
N ILE A 5 -13.10 -0.41 1.84
CA ILE A 5 -12.20 0.75 1.92
C ILE A 5 -11.01 0.57 0.97
N VAL A 6 -10.76 1.59 0.14
CA VAL A 6 -9.55 1.68 -0.68
C VAL A 6 -8.64 2.75 -0.10
N ASP A 7 -7.48 2.33 0.39
CA ASP A 7 -6.48 3.22 0.97
C ASP A 7 -5.37 3.56 -0.04
N ALA A 8 -5.41 4.78 -0.57
CA ALA A 8 -4.39 5.34 -1.47
C ALA A 8 -3.54 6.46 -0.81
N ILE A 9 -3.45 6.47 0.53
CA ILE A 9 -2.73 7.50 1.29
C ILE A 9 -1.22 7.24 1.24
N ASP A 10 -0.40 8.23 0.91
CA ASP A 10 1.06 8.10 0.85
C ASP A 10 1.77 8.33 2.20
N THR A 11 1.09 9.02 3.13
CA THR A 11 1.63 9.41 4.43
C THR A 11 1.34 8.37 5.51
N LEU A 12 2.39 7.91 6.21
CA LEU A 12 2.33 6.73 7.06
C LEU A 12 1.38 6.83 8.28
N SER A 13 1.27 8.00 8.90
CA SER A 13 0.43 8.20 10.10
C SER A 13 -1.08 8.15 9.80
N PRO A 14 -1.64 8.94 8.85
CA PRO A 14 -3.05 8.83 8.48
C PRO A 14 -3.39 7.46 7.87
N LYS A 15 -2.47 6.86 7.12
CA LYS A 15 -2.60 5.50 6.59
C LYS A 15 -2.81 4.46 7.70
N LEU A 16 -1.98 4.51 8.74
CA LEU A 16 -2.10 3.65 9.92
C LEU A 16 -3.45 3.84 10.63
N ALA A 17 -3.89 5.09 10.81
CA ALA A 17 -5.14 5.41 11.47
C ALA A 17 -6.36 4.90 10.69
N LEU A 18 -6.35 5.04 9.36
CA LEU A 18 -7.39 4.52 8.47
C LEU A 18 -7.48 2.99 8.57
N ILE A 19 -6.35 2.29 8.43
CA ILE A 19 -6.30 0.83 8.50
C ILE A 19 -6.78 0.32 9.85
N LYS A 20 -6.31 0.91 10.95
CA LYS A 20 -6.76 0.55 12.29
C LYS A 20 -8.28 0.74 12.41
N GLY A 21 -8.79 1.90 12.00
CA GLY A 21 -10.20 2.23 12.09
C GLY A 21 -11.10 1.34 11.22
N ALA A 22 -10.61 0.85 10.08
CA ALA A 22 -11.32 -0.10 9.23
C ALA A 22 -11.39 -1.48 9.88
N LEU A 23 -10.25 -1.98 10.37
CA LEU A 23 -10.17 -3.28 11.05
C LEU A 23 -10.98 -3.32 12.34
N ASP A 24 -10.94 -2.27 13.16
CA ASP A 24 -11.73 -2.16 14.39
C ASP A 24 -13.26 -2.22 14.11
N ARG A 25 -13.68 -1.82 12.90
CA ARG A 25 -15.08 -1.82 12.46
C ARG A 25 -15.45 -3.02 11.60
N ASN A 26 -14.52 -3.96 11.39
CA ASN A 26 -14.68 -5.11 10.49
C ASN A 26 -15.08 -4.72 9.05
N ILE A 27 -14.61 -3.55 8.58
CA ILE A 27 -14.82 -3.14 7.18
C ILE A 27 -13.63 -3.66 6.36
N PRO A 28 -13.85 -4.49 5.33
CA PRO A 28 -12.77 -5.01 4.51
C PRO A 28 -12.07 -3.87 3.77
N LEU A 29 -10.75 -3.99 3.60
CA LEU A 29 -9.95 -2.94 2.98
C LEU A 29 -8.82 -3.49 2.11
N VAL A 30 -8.41 -2.66 1.15
CA VAL A 30 -7.20 -2.83 0.36
C VAL A 30 -6.36 -1.56 0.45
N SER A 31 -5.05 -1.72 0.61
CA SER A 31 -4.13 -0.59 0.77
C SER A 31 -3.07 -0.58 -0.33
N SER A 32 -2.99 0.52 -1.06
CA SER A 32 -1.91 0.79 -2.01
C SER A 32 -0.64 1.17 -1.26
N MET A 33 0.46 0.50 -1.59
CA MET A 33 1.79 0.82 -1.12
C MET A 33 2.50 1.80 -2.06
N GLY A 34 3.82 1.95 -1.91
CA GLY A 34 4.61 2.90 -2.70
C GLY A 34 4.76 2.47 -4.16
N ALA A 35 4.15 3.25 -5.06
CA ALA A 35 4.30 3.15 -6.52
C ALA A 35 5.51 3.93 -7.07
N GLY A 36 6.21 4.68 -6.21
CA GLY A 36 7.35 5.52 -6.58
C GLY A 36 8.62 4.74 -6.90
N ALA A 37 9.40 5.26 -7.85
CA ALA A 37 10.64 4.68 -8.35
C ALA A 37 10.49 3.23 -8.87
N LYS A 38 9.35 2.94 -9.49
CA LYS A 38 9.02 1.68 -10.14
C LYS A 38 8.81 1.90 -11.64
N THR A 39 9.11 0.89 -12.43
CA THR A 39 9.00 0.92 -13.89
C THR A 39 8.44 -0.36 -14.50
N ASP A 40 8.51 -1.49 -13.81
CA ASP A 40 8.09 -2.79 -14.33
C ASP A 40 6.67 -3.12 -13.86
N PRO A 41 5.65 -3.03 -14.74
CA PRO A 41 4.27 -3.30 -14.36
C PRO A 41 4.02 -4.79 -14.05
N THR A 42 4.86 -5.70 -14.54
CA THR A 42 4.67 -7.15 -14.33
C THR A 42 5.05 -7.60 -12.92
N LYS A 43 5.69 -6.71 -12.15
CA LYS A 43 6.08 -6.94 -10.75
C LYS A 43 5.07 -6.42 -9.74
N MET A 44 3.89 -5.98 -10.16
CA MET A 44 2.84 -5.68 -9.18
C MET A 44 2.36 -6.97 -8.54
N GLU A 45 2.30 -6.97 -7.21
CA GLU A 45 1.79 -8.07 -6.40
C GLU A 45 0.64 -7.60 -5.51
N ILE A 46 -0.25 -8.54 -5.21
CA ILE A 46 -1.38 -8.37 -4.29
C ILE A 46 -1.34 -9.52 -3.29
N CYS A 47 -1.13 -9.20 -2.02
CA CYS A 47 -1.16 -10.20 -0.96
C CYS A 47 -1.56 -9.57 0.37
N ASP A 48 -1.83 -10.40 1.38
CA ASP A 48 -1.98 -9.90 2.75
C ASP A 48 -0.75 -9.09 3.17
N ILE A 49 -0.97 -8.01 3.93
CA ILE A 49 0.11 -7.13 4.41
C ILE A 49 1.27 -7.90 5.05
N ALA A 50 1.01 -9.02 5.75
CA ALA A 50 2.01 -9.85 6.40
C ALA A 50 3.05 -10.43 5.42
N LYS A 51 2.63 -10.71 4.18
CA LYS A 51 3.43 -11.37 3.13
C LYS A 51 4.18 -10.39 2.22
N THR A 52 3.92 -9.09 2.36
CA THR A 52 4.58 -8.06 1.54
C THR A 52 6.09 -8.00 1.80
N HIS A 53 6.88 -7.86 0.74
CA HIS A 53 8.34 -7.90 0.79
C HIS A 53 8.97 -6.86 -0.16
N HIS A 54 10.25 -6.54 0.04
CA HIS A 54 11.01 -5.55 -0.76
C HIS A 54 10.29 -4.22 -1.06
N CYS A 55 9.37 -3.79 -0.18
CA CYS A 55 8.63 -2.53 -0.27
C CYS A 55 8.86 -1.68 0.99
N PRO A 56 9.55 -0.52 0.90
CA PRO A 56 9.84 0.31 2.07
C PRO A 56 8.60 0.80 2.82
N LEU A 57 7.56 1.23 2.10
CA LEU A 57 6.32 1.71 2.72
C LEU A 57 5.61 0.59 3.47
N ALA A 58 5.48 -0.59 2.85
CA ALA A 58 4.88 -1.76 3.49
C ALA A 58 5.68 -2.21 4.72
N HIS A 59 7.02 -2.18 4.65
CA HIS A 59 7.88 -2.51 5.77
C HIS A 59 7.67 -1.56 6.96
N MET A 60 7.68 -0.25 6.72
CA MET A 60 7.45 0.75 7.77
C MET A 60 6.04 0.64 8.35
N LEU A 61 5.04 0.38 7.51
CA LEU A 61 3.65 0.19 7.92
C LEU A 61 3.50 -1.04 8.81
N ARG A 62 4.04 -2.20 8.41
CA ARG A 62 4.09 -3.41 9.25
C ARG A 62 4.73 -3.14 10.61
N LYS A 63 5.88 -2.46 10.63
CA LYS A 63 6.58 -2.12 11.88
C LYS A 63 5.70 -1.30 12.83
N ARG A 64 4.87 -0.39 12.33
CA ARG A 64 3.93 0.39 13.15
C ARG A 64 2.68 -0.40 13.55
N LEU A 65 2.09 -1.14 12.62
CA LEU A 65 0.94 -2.01 12.88
C LEU A 65 1.25 -3.08 13.95
N HIS A 66 2.42 -3.71 13.86
CA HIS A 66 2.85 -4.73 14.83
C HIS A 66 2.92 -4.19 16.27
N LYS A 67 3.26 -2.91 16.46
CA LYS A 67 3.29 -2.26 17.78
C LYS A 67 1.90 -2.10 18.40
N ILE A 68 0.86 -2.08 17.58
CA ILE A 68 -0.54 -1.98 18.00
C ILE A 68 -1.29 -3.31 17.83
N GLY A 69 -0.56 -4.42 17.71
CA GLY A 69 -1.14 -5.77 17.68
C GLY A 69 -1.66 -6.24 16.31
N ILE A 70 -1.64 -5.40 15.27
CA ILE A 70 -2.14 -5.76 13.93
C ILE A 70 -1.00 -6.38 13.12
N ARG A 71 -1.18 -7.61 12.62
CA ARG A 71 -0.14 -8.32 11.82
C ARG A 71 -0.60 -8.75 10.43
N THR A 72 -1.90 -8.86 10.21
CA THR A 72 -2.56 -9.40 9.02
C THR A 72 -3.99 -8.87 8.95
N GLY A 73 -4.75 -9.21 7.92
CA GLY A 73 -6.19 -8.94 7.83
C GLY A 73 -6.57 -7.92 6.76
N PHE A 74 -5.64 -7.56 5.87
CA PHE A 74 -5.97 -6.74 4.70
C PHE A 74 -4.99 -6.96 3.55
N GLN A 75 -5.51 -6.80 2.33
CA GLN A 75 -4.71 -6.91 1.11
C GLN A 75 -3.90 -5.63 0.89
N ALA A 76 -2.67 -5.80 0.42
CA ALA A 76 -1.77 -4.72 0.04
C ALA A 76 -1.36 -4.88 -1.42
N VAL A 77 -1.48 -3.80 -2.18
CA VAL A 77 -0.99 -3.70 -3.57
C VAL A 77 0.39 -3.05 -3.53
N PHE A 78 1.41 -3.77 -4.00
CA PHE A 78 2.80 -3.31 -3.93
C PHE A 78 3.62 -3.84 -5.11
N SER A 79 4.89 -3.43 -5.19
CA SER A 79 5.86 -4.02 -6.12
C SER A 79 7.19 -4.22 -5.41
N PRO A 80 7.77 -5.45 -5.42
CA PRO A 80 9.10 -5.71 -4.91
C PRO A 80 10.22 -5.31 -5.89
N GLU A 81 9.89 -4.66 -7.01
CA GLU A 81 10.89 -4.13 -7.94
C GLU A 81 11.93 -3.29 -7.18
N PRO A 82 13.23 -3.60 -7.28
CA PRO A 82 14.26 -2.81 -6.61
C PRO A 82 14.20 -1.35 -7.05
N VAL A 83 14.36 -0.45 -6.09
CA VAL A 83 14.46 0.98 -6.39
C VAL A 83 15.81 1.24 -7.06
N ARG A 84 15.81 1.89 -8.23
CA ARG A 84 17.05 2.27 -8.93
C ARG A 84 17.84 3.28 -8.09
N GLU A 85 19.15 3.14 -8.13
CA GLU A 85 20.07 4.09 -7.50
C GLU A 85 19.86 5.49 -8.08
N GLY A 86 19.80 6.52 -7.22
CA GLY A 86 19.49 7.89 -7.62
C GLY A 86 18.01 8.22 -7.84
N ALA A 87 17.08 7.25 -7.74
CA ALA A 87 15.65 7.51 -7.88
C ALA A 87 15.00 8.15 -6.63
N MET A 88 15.71 8.16 -5.50
CA MET A 88 15.29 8.78 -4.25
C MET A 88 16.00 10.12 -4.07
N ILE A 89 15.21 11.19 -3.97
CA ILE A 89 15.68 12.53 -3.62
C ILE A 89 15.27 12.78 -2.18
N LEU A 90 16.23 13.01 -1.29
CA LEU A 90 15.93 13.36 0.10
C LEU A 90 15.23 14.72 0.14
N CYS A 91 14.13 14.81 0.88
CA CYS A 91 13.42 16.06 1.09
C CYS A 91 13.44 16.41 2.58
N GLU A 92 13.64 17.68 2.89
CA GLU A 92 13.58 18.22 4.25
C GLU A 92 12.15 18.62 4.64
N GLU A 93 11.15 17.81 4.28
CA GLU A 93 9.76 18.05 4.68
C GLU A 93 9.40 17.20 5.90
N GLN A 94 8.73 17.80 6.90
CA GLN A 94 8.35 17.15 8.17
C GLN A 94 7.64 15.81 7.99
N ASN A 95 6.85 15.67 6.92
CA ASN A 95 6.03 14.48 6.67
C ASN A 95 6.57 13.60 5.53
N LYS A 96 7.64 14.01 4.82
CA LYS A 96 8.11 13.34 3.61
C LYS A 96 9.64 13.27 3.57
N LYS A 97 10.18 12.14 4.03
CA LYS A 97 11.64 11.92 4.11
C LYS A 97 12.34 11.79 2.75
N SER A 98 11.61 11.43 1.70
CA SER A 98 12.17 11.26 0.36
C SER A 98 11.07 11.39 -0.69
N ASN A 99 11.36 12.12 -1.77
CA ASN A 99 10.60 12.11 -3.01
C ASN A 99 11.16 11.05 -3.97
N THR A 100 10.26 10.44 -4.73
CA THR A 100 10.61 9.53 -5.83
C THR A 100 9.79 9.92 -7.04
N GLY A 101 10.41 9.87 -8.22
CA GLY A 101 9.67 10.01 -9.47
C GLY A 101 8.70 8.85 -9.66
N THR A 102 7.60 9.10 -10.37
CA THR A 102 6.67 8.06 -10.81
C THR A 102 6.56 8.09 -12.32
N ILE A 103 6.34 6.93 -12.94
CA ILE A 103 5.96 6.82 -14.34
C ILE A 103 4.44 6.66 -14.42
N SER A 104 3.79 7.25 -15.42
CA SER A 104 2.34 7.43 -15.49
C SER A 104 1.52 6.15 -15.26
N TYR A 105 2.00 5.01 -15.74
CA TYR A 105 1.26 3.75 -15.69
C TYR A 105 1.38 2.99 -14.36
N ILE A 106 2.39 3.23 -13.52
CA ILE A 106 2.52 2.46 -12.27
C ILE A 106 1.46 2.85 -11.24
N PRO A 107 1.21 4.14 -10.93
CA PRO A 107 0.13 4.51 -10.02
C PRO A 107 -1.25 4.04 -10.53
N ALA A 108 -1.49 4.13 -11.83
CA ALA A 108 -2.70 3.63 -12.46
C ALA A 108 -2.86 2.11 -12.27
N LEU A 109 -1.79 1.34 -12.49
CA LEU A 109 -1.75 -0.10 -12.27
C LEU A 109 -2.06 -0.46 -10.81
N PHE A 110 -1.49 0.25 -9.83
CA PHE A 110 -1.77 0.01 -8.42
C PHE A 110 -3.24 0.29 -8.08
N GLY A 111 -3.81 1.36 -8.65
CA GLY A 111 -5.24 1.65 -8.54
C GLY A 111 -6.12 0.54 -9.12
N ILE A 112 -5.76 0.01 -10.29
CA ILE A 112 -6.43 -1.14 -10.91
C ILE A 112 -6.31 -2.39 -10.03
N GLY A 113 -5.14 -2.63 -9.43
CA GLY A 113 -4.94 -3.72 -8.47
C GLY A 113 -5.88 -3.59 -7.26
N CYS A 114 -6.00 -2.39 -6.69
CA CYS A 114 -6.95 -2.13 -5.60
C CYS A 114 -8.39 -2.41 -6.03
N ALA A 115 -8.80 -1.91 -7.21
CA ALA A 115 -10.14 -2.15 -7.74
C ALA A 115 -10.42 -3.64 -7.95
N SER A 116 -9.44 -4.41 -8.45
CA SER A 116 -9.55 -5.86 -8.61
C SER A 116 -9.82 -6.57 -7.27
N VAL A 117 -9.11 -6.18 -6.20
CA VAL A 117 -9.35 -6.72 -4.85
C VAL A 117 -10.77 -6.41 -4.38
N VAL A 118 -11.23 -5.16 -4.52
CA VAL A 118 -12.58 -4.76 -4.10
C VAL A 118 -13.64 -5.57 -4.84
N ILE A 119 -13.57 -5.60 -6.17
CA ILE A 119 -14.56 -6.29 -7.00
C ILE A 119 -14.61 -7.77 -6.65
N ARG A 120 -13.46 -8.46 -6.66
CA ARG A 120 -13.36 -9.89 -6.32
C ARG A 120 -13.82 -10.17 -4.89
N GLY A 121 -13.50 -9.28 -3.94
CA GLY A 121 -13.95 -9.40 -2.56
C GLY A 121 -15.46 -9.30 -2.41
N LEU A 122 -16.10 -8.34 -3.10
CA LEU A 122 -17.55 -8.14 -3.06
C LEU A 122 -18.34 -9.28 -3.71
N ILE A 123 -17.77 -9.95 -4.73
CA ILE A 123 -18.41 -11.09 -5.42
C ILE A 123 -18.00 -12.46 -4.86
N GLY A 124 -17.13 -12.52 -3.84
CA GLY A 124 -16.74 -13.77 -3.18
C GLY A 124 -15.65 -14.59 -3.90
N GLU A 125 -14.83 -13.94 -4.73
CA GLU A 125 -13.75 -14.56 -5.55
C GLU A 125 -12.33 -14.20 -5.08
N MET A 126 -12.16 -13.87 -3.80
CA MET A 126 -10.90 -13.37 -3.26
C MET A 126 -9.89 -14.46 -2.95
#